data_AF-A0A7C5D140-F1
#
_entry.id   AF-A0A7C5D140-F1
#
_cell.length_a   1.000
_cell.length_b   1.000
_cell.length_c   1.000
_cell.angle_alpha   90.00
_cell.angle_beta   90.00
_cell.angle_gamma   90.00
#
_symmetry.space_group_name_H-M   'P 1'
#
loop_
_entity.id
_entity.type
_entity.pdbx_description
1 polymer ?
#
loop_
_entity_poly.entity_id
_entity_poly.type
_entity_poly.pdbx_seq_one_letter_code
_entity_poly.pdbx_strand_id
1 'polypeptide(L)'
;MVDQPEYTGIFRYMVRNFEDPGKQTWKERFWVDDLENAQYPALEGAPADETVHFDTPEEAASVIREFAAAAGADMVGFTRVTPEMVFRGADVKGEYAISLGIEMDREAISTAPEAPAGVEALRAYWRLGRIVLDVARFVRYLGYGAQGHQVRTFLADPPSILHSLAAERAGLGEFGRLGILVTPAFGPRVRFGTVTTELPLPDDGPRPFGVDEFCSHCTICMDACRGNAIPAGKSEVRGVLKYTIDPYRCIPEFAKYDGCAVCISVCPFNRRTEEMDWFLEGVRKLTGK
;
A
#
# COMPACT_ATOMS: atom_id res chain seq x y z
N MET A 1 12.27 13.72 -3.19
CA MET A 1 12.75 12.32 -3.07
C MET A 1 12.74 11.93 -1.62
N VAL A 2 12.26 10.73 -1.34
CA VAL A 2 12.24 10.10 -0.02
C VAL A 2 13.64 9.58 0.23
N ASP A 3 14.37 10.11 1.23
CA ASP A 3 15.59 9.41 1.68
C ASP A 3 15.24 7.97 1.94
N GLN A 4 16.06 7.02 1.49
CA GLN A 4 16.13 5.71 2.12
C GLN A 4 16.70 6.01 3.52
N PRO A 5 15.90 6.18 4.61
CA PRO A 5 16.53 6.33 5.91
C PRO A 5 17.28 5.02 6.21
N GLU A 6 17.86 4.97 7.39
CA GLU A 6 18.55 3.88 8.10
C GLU A 6 17.86 2.48 8.07
N TYR A 7 16.88 2.25 7.21
CA TYR A 7 16.42 0.95 6.75
C TYR A 7 17.57 0.03 6.32
N THR A 8 18.78 0.49 5.98
CA THR A 8 19.91 -0.44 5.80
C THR A 8 20.20 -1.26 7.06
N GLY A 9 20.04 -0.71 8.25
CA GLY A 9 20.19 -1.44 9.52
C GLY A 9 19.02 -2.38 9.79
N ILE A 10 17.79 -1.93 9.51
CA ILE A 10 16.56 -2.72 9.69
C ILE A 10 16.44 -3.84 8.64
N PHE A 11 16.80 -3.58 7.39
CA PHE A 11 16.90 -4.56 6.32
C PHE A 11 18.00 -5.56 6.64
N ARG A 12 19.20 -5.12 7.07
CA ARG A 12 20.23 -6.06 7.55
C ARG A 12 19.76 -6.87 8.76
N TYR A 13 19.02 -6.27 9.69
CA TYR A 13 18.44 -6.99 10.84
C TYR A 13 17.40 -8.01 10.39
N MET A 14 16.50 -7.65 9.47
CA MET A 14 15.53 -8.57 8.88
C MET A 14 16.25 -9.69 8.14
N VAL A 15 17.09 -9.38 7.15
CA VAL A 15 17.92 -10.37 6.42
C VAL A 15 18.64 -11.30 7.41
N ARG A 16 19.33 -10.77 8.43
CA ARG A 16 20.08 -11.57 9.41
C ARG A 16 19.21 -12.44 10.33
N ASN A 17 17.99 -12.02 10.68
CA ASN A 17 17.07 -12.82 11.49
C ASN A 17 16.21 -13.78 10.65
N PHE A 18 16.11 -13.55 9.34
CA PHE A 18 15.43 -14.44 8.39
C PHE A 18 16.39 -15.45 7.73
N GLU A 19 17.69 -15.13 7.64
CA GLU A 19 18.77 -16.04 7.23
C GLU A 19 19.38 -16.72 8.46
N ASP A 20 18.62 -17.63 9.09
CA ASP A 20 19.15 -18.56 10.09
C ASP A 20 19.80 -19.75 9.34
N PRO A 21 21.13 -19.99 9.45
CA PRO A 21 21.81 -21.07 8.73
C PRO A 21 21.30 -22.48 9.04
N GLY A 22 20.52 -22.65 10.12
CA GLY A 22 19.89 -23.92 10.50
C GLY A 22 18.44 -24.09 10.03
N LYS A 23 17.87 -23.14 9.29
CA LYS A 23 16.48 -23.18 8.78
C LYS A 23 16.44 -23.03 7.26
N GLN A 24 15.41 -23.61 6.63
CA GLN A 24 15.12 -23.39 5.21
C GLN A 24 15.05 -21.89 4.93
N THR A 25 15.71 -21.42 3.87
CA THR A 25 15.78 -19.99 3.57
C THR A 25 14.39 -19.47 3.23
N TRP A 26 14.12 -18.21 3.56
CA TRP A 26 12.79 -17.63 3.33
C TRP A 26 12.43 -17.59 1.83
N LYS A 27 13.43 -17.46 0.94
CA LYS A 27 13.27 -17.57 -0.51
C LYS A 27 12.63 -18.90 -0.91
N GLU A 28 13.11 -19.99 -0.32
CA GLU A 28 12.57 -21.35 -0.53
C GLU A 28 11.21 -21.54 0.16
N ARG A 29 10.99 -20.88 1.31
CA ARG A 29 9.77 -21.03 2.12
C ARG A 29 8.56 -20.28 1.56
N PHE A 30 8.78 -19.22 0.79
CA PHE A 30 7.72 -18.34 0.27
C PHE A 30 7.77 -18.13 -1.25
N TRP A 31 8.51 -18.98 -1.98
CA TRP A 31 8.61 -18.93 -3.45
C TRP A 31 8.97 -17.54 -3.99
N VAL A 32 9.88 -16.85 -3.30
CA VAL A 32 10.32 -15.50 -3.70
C VAL A 32 11.02 -15.52 -5.06
N ASP A 33 11.77 -16.59 -5.34
CA ASP A 33 12.43 -16.73 -6.64
C ASP A 33 11.39 -16.91 -7.77
N ASP A 34 10.24 -17.53 -7.50
CA ASP A 34 9.15 -17.63 -8.49
C ASP A 34 8.49 -16.25 -8.70
N LEU A 35 8.31 -15.46 -7.63
CA LEU A 35 7.88 -14.06 -7.72
C LEU A 35 8.85 -13.25 -8.60
N GLU A 36 10.14 -13.29 -8.30
CA GLU A 36 11.19 -12.55 -9.00
C GLU A 36 11.23 -12.96 -10.48
N ASN A 37 11.27 -14.25 -10.78
CA ASN A 37 11.39 -14.76 -12.14
C ASN A 37 10.12 -14.58 -12.98
N ALA A 38 8.93 -14.70 -12.39
CA ALA A 38 7.68 -14.61 -13.14
C ALA A 38 7.21 -13.16 -13.36
N GLN A 39 7.47 -12.27 -12.40
CA GLN A 39 6.85 -10.94 -12.37
C GLN A 39 7.81 -9.82 -12.75
N TYR A 40 9.06 -9.85 -12.27
CA TYR A 40 9.93 -8.69 -12.37
C TYR A 40 10.35 -8.33 -13.80
N PRO A 41 10.61 -9.29 -14.71
CA PRO A 41 10.95 -8.98 -16.10
C PRO A 41 9.85 -8.22 -16.86
N ALA A 42 8.61 -8.23 -16.36
CA ALA A 42 7.47 -7.62 -17.03
C ALA A 42 7.00 -6.29 -16.41
N LEU A 43 7.71 -5.80 -15.38
CA LEU A 43 7.40 -4.50 -14.77
C LEU A 43 7.68 -3.35 -15.75
N GLU A 44 8.67 -3.51 -16.63
CA GLU A 44 9.00 -2.58 -17.70
C GLU A 44 8.85 -3.24 -19.08
N GLY A 45 8.68 -2.43 -20.11
CA GLY A 45 8.57 -2.87 -21.49
C GLY A 45 8.32 -1.71 -22.43
N ALA A 46 8.52 -1.92 -23.73
CA ALA A 46 8.20 -0.92 -24.74
C ALA A 46 6.67 -0.79 -24.92
N PRO A 47 6.15 0.42 -25.16
CA PRO A 47 4.78 0.60 -25.63
C PRO A 47 4.58 0.01 -27.04
N ALA A 48 3.33 -0.25 -27.41
CA ALA A 48 2.95 -0.61 -28.76
C ALA A 48 3.25 0.55 -29.73
N ASP A 49 3.50 0.22 -31.01
CA ASP A 49 3.81 1.21 -32.04
C ASP A 49 2.61 2.12 -32.38
N GLU A 50 1.39 1.60 -32.21
CA GLU A 50 0.15 2.35 -32.41
C GLU A 50 -0.37 2.87 -31.06
N THR A 51 -0.72 4.16 -31.02
CA THR A 51 -1.29 4.80 -29.83
C THR A 51 -2.80 4.92 -29.96
N VAL A 52 -3.52 4.44 -28.95
CA VAL A 52 -4.96 4.67 -28.81
C VAL A 52 -5.17 6.10 -28.34
N HIS A 53 -5.95 6.88 -29.08
CA HIS A 53 -6.27 8.25 -28.70
C HIS A 53 -7.55 8.31 -27.87
N PHE A 54 -7.50 9.05 -26.76
CA PHE A 54 -8.64 9.38 -25.90
C PHE A 54 -8.94 10.87 -26.03
N ASP A 55 -10.23 11.23 -26.04
CA ASP A 55 -10.65 12.63 -26.15
C ASP A 55 -10.38 13.41 -24.86
N THR A 56 -10.48 12.74 -23.70
CA THR A 56 -10.17 13.33 -22.39
C THR A 56 -9.44 12.37 -21.44
N PRO A 57 -8.71 12.88 -20.43
CA PRO A 57 -8.11 12.06 -19.38
C PRO A 57 -9.14 11.20 -18.63
N GLU A 58 -10.37 11.67 -18.46
CA GLU A 58 -11.45 10.95 -17.77
C GLU A 58 -11.89 9.71 -18.55
N GLU A 59 -11.91 9.78 -19.88
CA GLU A 59 -12.21 8.64 -20.74
C GLU A 59 -11.14 7.54 -20.59
N ALA A 60 -9.86 7.93 -20.68
CA ALA A 60 -8.74 7.03 -20.43
C ALA A 60 -8.85 6.39 -19.03
N ALA A 61 -9.13 7.20 -18.00
CA ALA A 61 -9.30 6.73 -16.64
C ALA A 61 -10.48 5.77 -16.46
N SER A 62 -11.58 5.94 -17.21
CA SER A 62 -12.69 4.99 -17.23
C SER A 62 -12.25 3.63 -17.76
N VAL A 63 -11.55 3.62 -18.89
CA VAL A 63 -11.03 2.39 -19.51
C VAL A 63 -10.03 1.68 -18.60
N ILE A 64 -9.12 2.43 -17.97
CA ILE A 64 -8.17 1.87 -17.01
C ILE A 64 -8.87 1.30 -15.77
N ARG A 65 -9.89 2.00 -15.23
CA ARG A 65 -10.69 1.51 -14.09
C ARG A 65 -11.38 0.19 -14.42
N GLU A 66 -12.06 0.11 -15.57
CA GLU A 66 -12.76 -1.09 -16.00
C GLU A 66 -11.80 -2.26 -16.18
N PHE A 67 -10.66 -2.04 -16.84
CA PHE A 67 -9.65 -3.07 -17.02
C PHE A 67 -9.05 -3.53 -15.69
N ALA A 68 -8.66 -2.60 -14.82
CA ALA A 68 -8.07 -2.92 -13.51
C ALA A 68 -9.06 -3.67 -12.61
N ALA A 69 -10.34 -3.29 -12.63
CA ALA A 69 -11.39 -4.01 -11.92
C ALA A 69 -11.56 -5.44 -12.49
N ALA A 70 -11.57 -5.59 -13.82
CA ALA A 70 -11.62 -6.92 -14.46
C ALA A 70 -10.38 -7.78 -14.16
N ALA A 71 -9.20 -7.17 -13.98
CA ALA A 71 -7.98 -7.84 -13.54
C ALA A 71 -8.03 -8.24 -12.04
N GLY A 72 -8.94 -7.65 -11.26
CA GLY A 72 -9.20 -7.98 -9.86
C GLY A 72 -8.73 -6.95 -8.85
N ALA A 73 -8.52 -5.69 -9.24
CA ALA A 73 -8.33 -4.58 -8.31
C ALA A 73 -9.66 -4.25 -7.61
N ASP A 74 -9.64 -4.10 -6.29
CA ASP A 74 -10.80 -3.67 -5.51
C ASP A 74 -10.91 -2.13 -5.46
N MET A 75 -9.79 -1.44 -5.68
CA MET A 75 -9.72 0.02 -5.67
C MET A 75 -8.77 0.51 -6.78
N VAL A 76 -9.14 1.61 -7.42
CA VAL A 76 -8.34 2.27 -8.45
C VAL A 76 -8.49 3.77 -8.28
N GLY A 77 -7.38 4.50 -8.29
CA GLY A 77 -7.38 5.95 -8.26
C GLY A 77 -6.17 6.52 -9.00
N PHE A 78 -6.25 7.80 -9.32
CA PHE A 78 -5.29 8.47 -10.19
C PHE A 78 -4.69 9.71 -9.51
N THR A 79 -3.39 9.91 -9.68
CA THR A 79 -2.66 11.07 -9.16
C THR A 79 -1.49 11.38 -10.07
N ARG A 80 -0.92 12.58 -9.92
CA ARG A 80 0.40 12.88 -10.50
C ARG A 80 1.53 12.25 -9.68
N VAL A 81 2.59 11.83 -10.37
CA VAL A 81 3.85 11.41 -9.73
C VAL A 81 4.53 12.65 -9.16
N THR A 82 4.93 12.60 -7.88
CA THR A 82 5.69 13.69 -7.28
C THR A 82 6.95 13.21 -6.57
N PRO A 83 7.92 14.11 -6.34
CA PRO A 83 9.19 13.74 -5.72
C PRO A 83 9.05 13.16 -4.31
N GLU A 84 7.99 13.47 -3.55
CA GLU A 84 7.77 12.92 -2.20
C GLU A 84 7.29 11.47 -2.20
N MET A 85 6.84 10.96 -3.35
CA MET A 85 6.48 9.55 -3.51
C MET A 85 7.68 8.68 -3.87
N VAL A 86 8.67 9.25 -4.58
CA VAL A 86 9.78 8.48 -5.17
C VAL A 86 10.94 8.35 -4.19
N PHE A 87 11.42 7.12 -4.01
CA PHE A 87 12.61 6.85 -3.20
C PHE A 87 13.88 7.39 -3.87
N ARG A 88 14.81 7.90 -3.06
CA ARG A 88 16.10 8.40 -3.52
C ARG A 88 16.85 7.28 -4.26
N GLY A 89 17.26 7.57 -5.49
CA GLY A 89 17.99 6.62 -6.35
C GLY A 89 17.10 5.67 -7.14
N ALA A 90 15.76 5.72 -6.99
CA ALA A 90 14.85 4.95 -7.82
C ALA A 90 14.66 5.61 -9.19
N ASP A 91 14.66 4.81 -10.25
CA ASP A 91 14.26 5.21 -11.61
C ASP A 91 12.75 5.01 -11.76
N VAL A 92 11.99 6.10 -11.66
CA VAL A 92 10.53 6.12 -11.84
C VAL A 92 10.21 7.00 -13.04
N LYS A 93 9.63 6.37 -14.06
CA LYS A 93 9.26 7.02 -15.33
C LYS A 93 7.76 7.31 -15.38
N GLY A 94 7.36 8.31 -16.16
CA GLY A 94 5.96 8.70 -16.32
C GLY A 94 5.53 9.83 -15.37
N GLU A 95 4.51 10.56 -15.81
CA GLU A 95 3.99 11.76 -15.13
C GLU A 95 2.78 11.45 -14.24
N TYR A 96 2.03 10.39 -14.59
CA TYR A 96 0.81 9.98 -13.92
C TYR A 96 1.03 8.66 -13.17
N ALA A 97 0.29 8.45 -12.10
CA ALA A 97 0.30 7.24 -11.29
C ALA A 97 -1.12 6.69 -11.15
N ILE A 98 -1.26 5.41 -11.49
CA ILE A 98 -2.46 4.60 -11.25
C ILE A 98 -2.21 3.84 -9.95
N SER A 99 -2.92 4.22 -8.89
CA SER A 99 -2.88 3.51 -7.61
C SER A 99 -3.91 2.39 -7.62
N LEU A 100 -3.45 1.18 -7.28
CA LEU A 100 -4.25 -0.04 -7.28
C LEU A 100 -4.31 -0.58 -5.85
N GLY A 101 -5.50 -0.90 -5.38
CA GLY A 101 -5.73 -1.47 -4.05
C GLY A 101 -6.42 -2.82 -4.14
N ILE A 102 -6.03 -3.75 -3.27
CA ILE A 102 -6.78 -4.99 -3.05
C ILE A 102 -7.07 -5.20 -1.56
N GLU A 103 -8.26 -5.72 -1.26
CA GLU A 103 -8.66 -6.10 0.07
C GLU A 103 -7.95 -7.39 0.53
N MET A 104 -7.49 -7.37 1.77
CA MET A 104 -7.12 -8.55 2.53
C MET A 104 -8.35 -9.15 3.21
N ASP A 105 -8.47 -10.48 3.15
CA ASP A 105 -9.58 -11.22 3.74
C ASP A 105 -9.77 -10.90 5.23
N ARG A 106 -10.99 -10.49 5.59
CA ARG A 106 -11.28 -10.01 6.93
C ARG A 106 -11.18 -11.11 7.98
N GLU A 107 -11.64 -12.33 7.67
CA GLU A 107 -11.62 -13.44 8.63
C GLU A 107 -10.20 -13.88 8.92
N ALA A 108 -9.38 -14.01 7.88
CA ALA A 108 -7.95 -14.30 8.01
C ALA A 108 -7.23 -13.21 8.81
N ILE A 109 -7.45 -11.92 8.50
CA ILE A 109 -6.84 -10.82 9.27
C ILE A 109 -7.33 -10.80 10.73
N SER A 110 -8.56 -11.23 10.99
CA SER A 110 -9.09 -11.28 12.36
C SER A 110 -8.32 -12.24 13.28
N THR A 111 -7.62 -13.23 12.72
CA THR A 111 -6.79 -14.16 13.50
C THR A 111 -5.42 -13.59 13.88
N ALA A 112 -5.10 -12.35 13.51
CA ALA A 112 -3.80 -11.75 13.83
C ALA A 112 -3.43 -11.89 15.33
N PRO A 113 -2.20 -12.33 15.67
CA PRO A 113 -1.04 -12.51 14.79
C PRO A 113 -0.82 -13.94 14.29
N GLU A 114 -1.84 -14.80 14.31
CA GLU A 114 -1.70 -16.19 13.88
C GLU A 114 -1.42 -16.31 12.37
N ALA A 115 -0.85 -17.44 11.97
CA ALA A 115 -0.39 -17.71 10.60
C ALA A 115 -1.37 -17.36 9.46
N PRO A 116 -2.71 -17.55 9.58
CA PRO A 116 -3.63 -17.18 8.51
C PRO A 116 -3.57 -15.70 8.12
N ALA A 117 -3.33 -14.78 9.08
CA ALA A 117 -3.19 -13.36 8.81
C ALA A 117 -1.93 -13.04 7.99
N GLY A 118 -0.82 -13.71 8.30
CA GLY A 118 0.44 -13.61 7.55
C GLY A 118 0.32 -14.16 6.13
N VAL A 119 -0.28 -15.34 5.98
CA VAL A 119 -0.55 -15.97 4.67
C VAL A 119 -1.44 -15.08 3.81
N GLU A 120 -2.46 -14.46 4.40
CA GLU A 120 -3.34 -13.54 3.68
C GLU A 120 -2.59 -12.29 3.17
N ALA A 121 -1.69 -11.74 3.97
CA ALA A 121 -0.86 -10.62 3.52
C ALA A 121 0.01 -11.00 2.31
N LEU A 122 0.55 -12.23 2.27
CA LEU A 122 1.35 -12.74 1.16
C LEU A 122 0.49 -13.02 -0.08
N ARG A 123 -0.69 -13.62 0.09
CA ARG A 123 -1.68 -13.79 -0.99
C ARG A 123 -2.00 -12.44 -1.62
N ALA A 124 -2.22 -11.42 -0.80
CA ALA A 124 -2.48 -10.08 -1.28
C ALA A 124 -1.29 -9.54 -2.10
N TYR A 125 -0.06 -9.61 -1.60
CA TYR A 125 1.11 -9.17 -2.38
C TYR A 125 1.22 -9.88 -3.74
N TRP A 126 1.02 -11.20 -3.78
CA TRP A 126 1.08 -11.96 -5.02
C TRP A 126 0.00 -11.53 -6.02
N ARG A 127 -1.26 -11.41 -5.57
CA ARG A 127 -2.38 -11.00 -6.45
C ARG A 127 -2.20 -9.58 -6.97
N LEU A 128 -1.86 -8.65 -6.07
CA LEU A 128 -1.62 -7.26 -6.42
C LEU A 128 -0.50 -7.12 -7.44
N GLY A 129 0.58 -7.88 -7.29
CA GLY A 129 1.68 -7.86 -8.24
C GLY A 129 1.25 -8.23 -9.66
N ARG A 130 0.44 -9.29 -9.81
CA ARG A 130 -0.15 -9.67 -11.11
C ARG A 130 -1.00 -8.56 -11.70
N ILE A 131 -1.86 -7.93 -10.89
CA ILE A 131 -2.73 -6.85 -11.34
C ILE A 131 -1.90 -5.64 -11.82
N VAL A 132 -0.86 -5.25 -11.08
CA VAL A 132 0.08 -4.19 -11.47
C VAL A 132 0.71 -4.50 -12.83
N LEU A 133 1.13 -5.73 -13.07
CA LEU A 133 1.70 -6.14 -14.36
C LEU A 133 0.67 -6.09 -15.49
N ASP A 134 -0.53 -6.60 -15.25
CA ASP A 134 -1.57 -6.66 -16.26
C ASP A 134 -2.01 -5.25 -16.65
N VAL A 135 -2.17 -4.34 -15.68
CA VAL A 135 -2.47 -2.93 -15.94
C VAL A 135 -1.31 -2.24 -16.66
N ALA A 136 -0.05 -2.44 -16.24
CA ALA A 136 1.09 -1.83 -16.92
C ALA A 136 1.23 -2.33 -18.37
N ARG A 137 1.00 -3.62 -18.61
CA ARG A 137 0.97 -4.20 -19.97
C ARG A 137 -0.16 -3.62 -20.80
N PHE A 138 -1.34 -3.47 -20.21
CA PHE A 138 -2.48 -2.90 -20.90
C PHE A 138 -2.23 -1.45 -21.31
N VAL A 139 -1.67 -0.63 -20.44
CA VAL A 139 -1.30 0.76 -20.78
C VAL A 139 -0.24 0.79 -21.90
N ARG A 140 0.74 -0.11 -21.86
CA ARG A 140 1.72 -0.26 -22.96
C ARG A 140 1.06 -0.71 -24.26
N TYR A 141 0.07 -1.61 -24.19
CA TYR A 141 -0.71 -2.04 -25.34
C TYR A 141 -1.53 -0.89 -25.96
N LEU A 142 -1.98 0.08 -25.15
CA LEU A 142 -2.59 1.32 -25.63
C LEU A 142 -1.59 2.30 -26.28
N GLY A 143 -0.29 1.95 -26.32
CA GLY A 143 0.77 2.75 -26.93
C GLY A 143 1.39 3.81 -26.03
N TYR A 144 1.24 3.69 -24.70
CA TYR A 144 1.81 4.64 -23.73
C TYR A 144 2.89 3.99 -22.87
N GLY A 145 3.96 4.73 -22.57
CA GLY A 145 4.98 4.27 -21.63
C GLY A 145 4.37 3.98 -20.26
N ALA A 146 4.66 2.80 -19.69
CA ALA A 146 4.21 2.46 -18.35
C ALA A 146 5.18 1.52 -17.62
N GLN A 147 5.36 1.78 -16.33
CA GLN A 147 6.22 1.04 -15.40
C GLN A 147 5.38 0.54 -14.21
N GLY A 148 5.45 -0.76 -13.97
CA GLY A 148 4.81 -1.37 -12.80
C GLY A 148 5.69 -1.24 -11.56
N HIS A 149 5.06 -0.89 -10.44
CA HIS A 149 5.67 -0.87 -9.12
C HIS A 149 4.80 -1.69 -8.17
N GLN A 150 5.35 -2.82 -7.76
CA GLN A 150 4.75 -3.70 -6.76
C GLN A 150 5.63 -3.70 -5.52
N VAL A 151 5.10 -4.25 -4.42
CA VAL A 151 5.93 -4.60 -3.28
C VAL A 151 6.84 -5.75 -3.70
N ARG A 152 7.98 -5.38 -4.28
CA ARG A 152 9.11 -6.27 -4.45
C ARG A 152 9.45 -6.74 -3.05
N THR A 153 9.46 -8.07 -2.86
CA THR A 153 9.73 -8.72 -1.58
C THR A 153 10.79 -7.91 -0.85
N PHE A 154 10.50 -7.42 0.35
CA PHE A 154 11.23 -6.39 1.10
C PHE A 154 12.78 -6.54 1.16
N LEU A 155 13.35 -7.63 0.66
CA LEU A 155 14.76 -8.00 0.75
C LEU A 155 15.47 -8.02 -0.63
N ALA A 156 14.74 -7.93 -1.74
CA ALA A 156 15.31 -8.11 -3.09
C ALA A 156 15.64 -6.81 -3.83
N ASP A 157 14.90 -5.72 -3.56
CA ASP A 157 15.12 -4.44 -4.22
C ASP A 157 14.57 -3.31 -3.33
N PRO A 158 15.27 -2.17 -3.15
CA PRO A 158 14.67 -0.99 -2.54
C PRO A 158 13.34 -0.63 -3.21
N PRO A 159 12.31 -0.24 -2.44
CA PRO A 159 11.06 0.22 -3.02
C PRO A 159 11.31 1.45 -3.91
N SER A 160 10.63 1.53 -5.05
CA SER A 160 10.76 2.65 -5.99
C SER A 160 9.83 3.81 -5.64
N ILE A 161 8.62 3.50 -5.17
CA ILE A 161 7.57 4.46 -4.85
C ILE A 161 6.88 4.13 -3.52
N LEU A 162 6.45 5.17 -2.79
CA LEU A 162 5.62 5.06 -1.59
C LEU A 162 4.15 4.81 -1.98
N HIS A 163 3.77 3.55 -2.17
CA HIS A 163 2.42 3.16 -2.60
C HIS A 163 1.29 3.77 -1.77
N SER A 164 1.42 3.78 -0.44
CA SER A 164 0.37 4.34 0.44
C SER A 164 0.21 5.86 0.27
N LEU A 165 1.29 6.58 -0.08
CA LEU A 165 1.20 8.01 -0.37
C LEU A 165 0.58 8.25 -1.75
N ALA A 166 0.94 7.44 -2.76
CA ALA A 166 0.28 7.50 -4.06
C ALA A 166 -1.23 7.21 -3.94
N ALA A 167 -1.62 6.23 -3.14
CA ALA A 167 -3.02 5.90 -2.85
C ALA A 167 -3.76 7.02 -2.10
N GLU A 168 -3.12 7.67 -1.12
CA GLU A 168 -3.69 8.82 -0.41
C GLU A 168 -3.96 9.98 -1.37
N ARG A 169 -2.99 10.31 -2.23
CA ARG A 169 -3.17 11.39 -3.21
C ARG A 169 -4.14 11.07 -4.33
N ALA A 170 -4.29 9.79 -4.65
CA ALA A 170 -5.34 9.28 -5.51
C ALA A 170 -6.72 9.19 -4.83
N GLY A 171 -6.85 9.70 -3.60
CA GLY A 171 -8.13 9.78 -2.90
C GLY A 171 -8.67 8.44 -2.38
N LEU A 172 -7.83 7.40 -2.29
CA LEU A 172 -8.26 6.05 -1.88
C LEU A 172 -8.36 5.87 -0.36
N GLY A 173 -7.81 6.79 0.43
CA GLY A 173 -7.90 6.70 1.89
C GLY A 173 -7.18 7.82 2.62
N GLU A 174 -7.14 7.69 3.94
CA GLU A 174 -6.56 8.67 4.86
C GLU A 174 -5.67 7.96 5.89
N PHE A 175 -4.51 8.54 6.24
CA PHE A 175 -3.57 7.90 7.15
C PHE A 175 -4.12 7.86 8.59
N GLY A 176 -4.11 6.68 9.20
CA GLY A 176 -4.51 6.52 10.61
C GLY A 176 -3.34 6.51 11.60
N ARG A 177 -3.66 6.46 12.90
CA ARG A 177 -2.68 6.34 13.99
C ARG A 177 -1.71 5.18 13.83
N LEU A 178 -2.19 4.07 13.25
CA LEU A 178 -1.37 2.89 12.97
C LEU A 178 -0.35 3.06 11.84
N GLY A 179 -0.23 4.26 11.26
CA GLY A 179 0.75 4.58 10.20
C GLY A 179 0.45 3.92 8.85
N ILE A 180 -0.74 3.33 8.70
CA ILE A 180 -1.23 2.68 7.49
C ILE A 180 -2.41 3.50 6.96
N LEU A 181 -2.59 3.50 5.64
CA LEU A 181 -3.73 4.14 4.99
C LEU A 181 -5.01 3.38 5.32
N VAL A 182 -6.01 4.10 5.81
CA VAL A 182 -7.34 3.57 6.11
C VAL A 182 -8.25 3.96 4.96
N THR A 183 -8.91 2.97 4.37
CA THR A 183 -9.83 3.16 3.25
C THR A 183 -11.29 3.20 3.74
N PRO A 184 -12.19 3.92 3.05
CA PRO A 184 -13.60 3.96 3.43
C PRO A 184 -14.29 2.59 3.40
N ALA A 185 -13.93 1.71 2.46
CA ALA A 185 -14.59 0.43 2.26
C ALA A 185 -14.02 -0.68 3.15
N PHE A 186 -12.69 -0.76 3.26
CA PHE A 186 -12.01 -1.92 3.84
C PHE A 186 -11.19 -1.57 5.09
N GLY A 187 -11.23 -0.31 5.53
CA GLY A 187 -10.39 0.18 6.62
C GLY A 187 -8.90 0.00 6.27
N PRO A 188 -8.05 -0.41 7.23
CA PRO A 188 -6.63 -0.62 6.98
C PRO A 188 -6.29 -1.97 6.28
N ARG A 189 -7.28 -2.75 5.84
CA ARG A 189 -7.06 -4.08 5.23
C ARG A 189 -6.72 -4.02 3.74
N VAL A 190 -6.01 -3.00 3.27
CA VAL A 190 -5.71 -2.86 1.83
C VAL A 190 -4.22 -2.93 1.59
N ARG A 191 -3.82 -3.65 0.54
CA ARG A 191 -2.48 -3.57 -0.03
C ARG A 191 -2.52 -2.71 -1.27
N PHE A 192 -1.51 -1.86 -1.44
CA PHE A 192 -1.42 -0.92 -2.55
C PHE A 192 -0.24 -1.21 -3.45
N GLY A 193 -0.48 -1.10 -4.75
CA GLY A 193 0.51 -1.13 -5.82
C GLY A 193 0.36 0.12 -6.69
N THR A 194 1.30 0.36 -7.59
CA THR A 194 1.27 1.55 -8.44
C THR A 194 1.79 1.25 -9.83
N VAL A 195 1.14 1.80 -10.84
CA VAL A 195 1.70 1.86 -12.20
C VAL A 195 1.94 3.31 -12.52
N THR A 196 3.16 3.69 -12.90
CA THR A 196 3.42 5.03 -13.44
C THR A 196 3.40 5.01 -14.95
N THR A 197 2.96 6.10 -15.56
CA THR A 197 2.71 6.15 -17.00
C THR A 197 2.78 7.56 -17.60
N GLU A 198 3.01 7.60 -18.91
CA GLU A 198 2.87 8.78 -19.75
C GLU A 198 1.44 8.99 -20.27
N LEU A 199 0.52 8.02 -20.08
CA LEU A 199 -0.90 8.16 -20.41
C LEU A 199 -1.51 9.30 -19.58
N PRO A 200 -2.07 10.36 -20.21
CA PRO A 200 -2.73 11.43 -19.49
C PRO A 200 -3.94 10.93 -18.70
N LEU A 201 -3.95 11.21 -17.39
CA LEU A 201 -4.97 10.75 -16.45
C LEU A 201 -5.38 11.91 -15.52
N PRO A 202 -6.57 11.84 -14.90
CA PRO A 202 -6.99 12.84 -13.92
C PRO A 202 -6.14 12.77 -12.65
N ASP A 203 -6.22 13.82 -11.85
CA ASP A 203 -5.64 13.88 -10.50
C ASP A 203 -6.79 13.93 -9.49
N ASP A 204 -7.11 12.79 -8.87
CA ASP A 204 -8.31 12.62 -8.04
C ASP A 204 -8.25 13.41 -6.72
N GLY A 205 -7.03 13.72 -6.25
CA GLY A 205 -6.72 14.42 -5.03
C GLY A 205 -7.05 13.65 -3.74
N PRO A 206 -6.43 14.02 -2.59
CA PRO A 206 -6.80 13.46 -1.29
C PRO A 206 -8.28 13.66 -0.93
N ARG A 207 -8.89 12.62 -0.35
CA ARG A 207 -10.30 12.62 0.11
C ARG A 207 -10.39 12.19 1.57
N PRO A 208 -10.02 13.08 2.52
CA PRO A 208 -10.14 12.77 3.94
C PRO A 208 -11.61 12.52 4.31
N PHE A 209 -11.85 11.55 5.18
CA PHE A 209 -13.18 11.16 5.62
C PHE A 209 -13.33 11.11 7.16
N GLY A 210 -12.34 11.61 7.89
CA GLY A 210 -12.37 11.81 9.33
C GLY A 210 -11.53 10.81 10.11
N VAL A 211 -10.59 10.11 9.45
CA VAL A 211 -9.73 9.13 10.12
C VAL A 211 -8.81 9.81 11.12
N ASP A 212 -8.23 10.96 10.76
CA ASP A 212 -7.29 11.69 11.62
C ASP A 212 -7.96 12.19 12.90
N GLU A 213 -9.16 12.76 12.77
CA GLU A 213 -9.97 13.21 13.89
C GLU A 213 -10.37 12.05 14.80
N PHE A 214 -10.86 10.95 14.24
CA PHE A 214 -11.17 9.74 15.01
C PHE A 214 -9.93 9.22 15.74
N CYS A 215 -8.79 9.19 15.07
CA CYS A 215 -7.52 8.74 15.61
C CYS A 215 -7.00 9.63 16.74
N SER A 216 -7.36 10.92 16.78
CA SER A 216 -6.98 11.82 17.86
C SER A 216 -7.54 11.40 19.23
N HIS A 217 -8.69 10.67 19.23
CA HIS A 217 -9.34 10.17 20.43
C HIS A 217 -9.21 8.66 20.62
N CYS A 218 -8.99 7.90 19.56
CA CYS A 218 -8.90 6.44 19.61
C CYS A 218 -7.46 5.95 19.87
N THR A 219 -7.29 5.02 20.81
CA THR A 219 -6.01 4.38 21.15
C THR A 219 -5.97 2.86 20.94
N ILE A 220 -7.04 2.24 20.44
CA ILE A 220 -7.20 0.77 20.40
C ILE A 220 -6.00 0.06 19.74
N CYS A 221 -5.55 0.54 18.58
CA CYS A 221 -4.41 -0.07 17.89
C CYS A 221 -3.09 0.10 18.67
N MET A 222 -2.92 1.23 19.37
CA MET A 222 -1.77 1.50 20.22
C MET A 222 -1.73 0.55 21.40
N ASP A 223 -2.85 0.40 22.10
CA ASP A 223 -2.98 -0.44 23.29
C ASP A 223 -2.80 -1.93 22.95
N ALA A 224 -3.22 -2.35 21.75
CA ALA A 224 -3.05 -3.72 21.27
C ALA A 224 -1.67 -4.03 20.66
N CYS A 225 -0.83 -3.02 20.43
CA CYS A 225 0.44 -3.21 19.72
C CYS A 225 1.44 -4.01 20.56
N ARG A 226 1.74 -5.24 20.16
CA ARG A 226 2.68 -6.14 20.86
C ARG A 226 4.08 -5.54 21.03
N GLY A 227 4.53 -4.73 20.07
CA GLY A 227 5.84 -4.08 20.10
C GLY A 227 5.85 -2.71 20.77
N ASN A 228 4.70 -2.16 21.17
CA ASN A 228 4.58 -0.75 21.61
C ASN A 228 5.20 0.24 20.60
N ALA A 229 4.94 -0.01 19.31
CA ALA A 229 5.52 0.72 18.19
C ALA A 229 4.66 1.91 17.73
N ILE A 230 3.38 1.92 18.11
CA ILE A 230 2.42 2.95 17.69
C ILE A 230 2.47 4.11 18.69
N PRO A 231 2.65 5.37 18.25
CA PRO A 231 2.82 6.49 19.17
C PRO A 231 1.49 7.03 19.70
N ALA A 232 1.55 7.63 20.90
CA ALA A 232 0.43 8.34 21.51
C ALA A 232 0.14 9.70 20.84
N GLY A 233 1.16 10.33 20.24
CA GLY A 233 1.06 11.63 19.57
C GLY A 233 1.66 11.62 18.17
N LYS A 234 1.41 12.69 17.43
CA LYS A 234 2.03 12.92 16.12
C LYS A 234 3.45 13.47 16.30
N SER A 235 4.30 13.18 15.32
CA SER A 235 5.60 13.80 15.16
C SER A 235 5.72 14.41 13.76
N GLU A 236 6.53 15.45 13.64
CA GLU A 236 6.83 16.02 12.33
C GLU A 236 7.91 15.19 11.63
N VAL A 237 7.59 14.68 10.44
CA VAL A 237 8.52 13.94 9.60
C VAL A 237 8.45 14.55 8.21
N ARG A 238 9.55 15.19 7.80
CA ARG A 238 9.68 15.84 6.48
C ARG A 238 8.59 16.90 6.23
N GLY A 239 8.32 17.72 7.24
CA GLY A 239 7.31 18.79 7.18
C GLY A 239 5.86 18.29 7.27
N VAL A 240 5.64 17.00 7.50
CA VAL A 240 4.29 16.43 7.67
C VAL A 240 4.11 15.98 9.11
N LEU A 241 3.12 16.57 9.79
CA LEU A 241 2.72 16.15 11.14
C LEU A 241 1.85 14.90 11.06
N LYS A 242 2.38 13.74 11.48
CA LYS A 242 1.68 12.45 11.39
C LYS A 242 2.04 11.51 12.53
N TYR A 243 1.26 10.45 12.69
CA TYR A 243 1.66 9.34 13.55
C TYR A 243 2.77 8.53 12.87
N THR A 244 3.95 8.53 13.46
CA THR A 244 5.11 7.82 12.94
C THR A 244 5.40 6.59 13.79
N ILE A 245 5.20 5.42 13.20
CA ILE A 245 5.45 4.13 13.84
C ILE A 245 6.95 3.96 14.06
N ASP A 246 7.34 3.42 15.21
CA ASP A 246 8.72 2.99 15.47
C ASP A 246 8.97 1.66 14.75
N PRO A 247 9.73 1.65 13.64
CA PRO A 247 9.96 0.44 12.89
C PRO A 247 10.85 -0.55 13.64
N TYR A 248 11.72 -0.08 14.55
CA TYR A 248 12.63 -0.94 15.33
C TYR A 248 11.87 -1.76 16.38
N ARG A 249 10.67 -1.31 16.76
CA ARG A 249 9.75 -2.05 17.63
C ARG A 249 8.74 -2.89 16.86
N CYS A 250 8.30 -2.42 15.69
CA CYS A 250 7.30 -3.11 14.88
C CYS A 250 7.88 -4.33 14.16
N ILE A 251 9.06 -4.19 13.54
CA ILE A 251 9.65 -5.21 12.67
C ILE A 251 10.00 -6.51 13.40
N PRO A 252 10.55 -6.51 14.63
CA PRO A 252 10.79 -7.76 15.35
C PRO A 252 9.51 -8.57 15.57
N GLU A 253 8.40 -7.93 15.92
CA GLU A 253 7.10 -8.60 16.06
C GLU A 253 6.57 -9.06 14.70
N PHE A 254 6.73 -8.24 13.64
CA PHE A 254 6.36 -8.65 12.28
C PHE A 254 7.10 -9.92 11.85
N ALA A 255 8.42 -9.97 12.08
CA ALA A 255 9.27 -11.10 11.74
C ALA A 255 8.97 -12.35 12.57
N LYS A 256 8.65 -12.18 13.86
CA LYS A 256 8.32 -13.28 14.76
C LYS A 256 7.07 -14.06 14.31
N TYR A 257 6.09 -13.38 13.72
CA TYR A 257 4.80 -13.98 13.34
C TYR A 257 4.60 -14.08 11.82
N ASP A 258 5.64 -13.87 11.02
CA ASP A 258 5.55 -13.88 9.54
C ASP A 258 4.40 -12.98 9.01
N GLY A 259 4.15 -11.86 9.70
CA GLY A 259 3.02 -10.95 9.43
C GLY A 259 2.10 -10.71 10.63
N CYS A 260 2.51 -9.84 11.56
CA CYS A 260 1.79 -9.58 12.82
C CYS A 260 0.35 -9.04 12.65
N ALA A 261 0.13 -7.97 11.88
CA ALA A 261 -1.19 -7.40 11.53
C ALA A 261 -2.20 -7.09 12.67
N VAL A 262 -1.83 -7.18 13.95
CA VAL A 262 -2.75 -6.95 15.08
C VAL A 262 -3.41 -5.57 15.01
N CYS A 263 -2.65 -4.52 14.70
CA CYS A 263 -3.18 -3.16 14.60
C CYS A 263 -4.24 -3.00 13.49
N ILE A 264 -4.14 -3.79 12.42
CA ILE A 264 -5.12 -3.84 11.33
C ILE A 264 -6.39 -4.53 11.84
N SER A 265 -6.24 -5.69 12.48
CA SER A 265 -7.34 -6.51 13.00
C SER A 265 -8.23 -5.76 14.01
N VAL A 266 -7.61 -5.02 14.95
CA VAL A 266 -8.35 -4.34 16.02
C VAL A 266 -8.86 -2.95 15.64
N CYS A 267 -8.44 -2.41 14.49
CA CYS A 267 -8.86 -1.07 14.09
C CYS A 267 -10.39 -0.99 13.98
N PRO A 268 -11.08 0.01 14.53
CA PRO A 268 -12.53 0.13 14.39
C PRO A 268 -13.01 0.24 12.94
N PHE A 269 -12.21 0.87 12.07
CA PHE A 269 -12.47 0.91 10.62
C PHE A 269 -12.35 -0.47 9.94
N ASN A 270 -11.78 -1.47 10.61
CA ASN A 270 -11.79 -2.87 10.16
C ASN A 270 -13.19 -3.49 10.19
N ARG A 271 -14.15 -2.85 10.84
CA ARG A 271 -15.54 -3.33 10.99
C ARG A 271 -16.49 -2.17 10.70
N ARG A 272 -16.46 -1.62 9.50
CA ARG A 272 -17.43 -0.58 9.16
C ARG A 272 -18.84 -1.20 9.17
N THR A 273 -19.51 -1.06 10.30
CA THR A 273 -20.92 -1.39 10.52
C THR A 273 -21.74 -0.11 10.44
N GLU A 274 -23.05 -0.23 10.30
CA GLU A 274 -23.97 0.92 10.39
C GLU A 274 -23.77 1.70 11.70
N GLU A 275 -23.35 1.03 12.78
CA GLU A 275 -23.07 1.66 14.08
C GLU A 275 -21.81 2.55 14.03
N MET A 276 -20.80 2.19 13.23
CA MET A 276 -19.62 3.02 13.05
C MET A 276 -19.95 4.26 12.24
N ASP A 277 -20.79 4.15 11.21
CA ASP A 277 -21.25 5.31 10.46
C ASP A 277 -22.09 6.25 11.34
N TRP A 278 -22.96 5.70 12.19
CA TRP A 278 -23.67 6.47 13.22
C TRP A 278 -22.72 7.14 14.21
N PHE A 279 -21.68 6.44 14.68
CA PHE A 279 -20.70 6.99 15.62
C PHE A 279 -19.89 8.13 14.99
N LEU A 280 -19.40 7.96 13.76
CA LEU A 280 -18.67 8.99 13.04
C LEU A 280 -19.53 10.23 12.79
N GLU A 281 -20.80 10.04 12.44
CA GLU A 281 -21.78 11.13 12.31
C GLU A 281 -22.02 11.84 13.66
N GLY A 282 -22.08 11.07 14.76
CA GLY A 282 -22.18 11.60 16.11
C GLY A 282 -20.96 12.43 16.51
N VAL A 283 -19.76 11.96 16.20
CA VAL A 283 -18.50 12.70 16.43
C VAL A 283 -18.52 14.01 15.66
N ARG A 284 -18.82 13.99 14.35
CA ARG A 284 -18.91 15.22 13.52
C ARG A 284 -19.88 16.25 14.09
N LYS A 285 -21.06 15.79 14.54
CA LYS A 285 -22.06 16.66 15.20
C LYS A 285 -21.58 17.28 16.49
N LEU A 286 -20.76 16.55 17.27
CA LEU A 286 -20.23 17.01 18.56
C LEU A 286 -19.01 17.91 18.41
N THR A 287 -18.17 17.67 17.41
CA THR A 287 -16.92 18.41 17.17
C THR A 287 -17.09 19.59 16.23
N GLY A 288 -18.22 19.69 15.51
CA GLY A 288 -18.53 20.78 14.59
C GLY A 288 -17.65 20.77 13.34
N LYS A 289 -17.08 19.62 13.01
CA LYS A 289 -16.22 19.37 11.84
C LYS A 289 -16.82 18.27 10.97
#